data_AF-A0A935FMY0-F1
#
_entry.id   AF-A0A935FMY0-F1
#
_cell.length_a   1.000
_cell.length_b   1.000
_cell.length_c   1.000
_cell.angle_alpha   90.00
_cell.angle_beta   90.00
_cell.angle_gamma   90.00
#
_symmetry.space_group_name_H-M   'P 1'
#
loop_
_entity.id
_entity.type
_entity.pdbx_description
1 polymer ?
#
loop_
_entity_poly.entity_id
_entity_poly.type
_entity_poly.pdbx_seq_one_letter_code
_entity_poly.pdbx_strand_id
1 'polypeptide(L)'
;MQKVNSDFFLNRELTWIEFNKRVLEEAADRSEPLLERLKFLSIFSTNLDEFFMIRVAGLKRQVRNNVNELTTDGMNAREQRNEIYKNSSSRLLMSNTEFSMKRSFRS
;
A
#
# COMPACT_ATOMS: atom_id res chain seq x y z
N MET A 1 -13.79 -10.31 26.49
CA MET A 1 -12.84 -10.36 25.36
C MET A 1 -11.45 -10.05 25.91
N GLN A 2 -10.49 -10.96 25.74
CA GLN A 2 -9.08 -10.66 26.06
C GLN A 2 -8.64 -9.48 25.19
N LYS A 3 -8.07 -8.42 25.79
CA LYS A 3 -7.39 -7.36 25.05
C LYS A 3 -6.19 -8.02 24.36
N VAL A 4 -6.29 -8.26 23.06
CA VAL A 4 -5.12 -8.60 22.25
C VAL A 4 -4.15 -7.42 22.40
N ASN A 5 -2.94 -7.70 22.85
CA ASN A 5 -1.91 -6.66 22.95
C ASN A 5 -1.43 -6.33 21.52
N SER A 6 -1.92 -5.22 20.99
CA SER A 6 -1.64 -4.75 19.63
C SER A 6 -0.16 -4.44 19.41
N ASP A 7 0.61 -4.20 20.47
CA ASP A 7 2.03 -3.80 20.38
C ASP A 7 2.92 -4.89 19.77
N PHE A 8 2.44 -6.13 19.71
CA PHE A 8 3.15 -7.26 19.10
C PHE A 8 2.76 -7.54 17.65
N PHE A 9 1.78 -6.81 17.09
CA PHE A 9 1.29 -7.05 15.74
C PHE A 9 1.68 -5.90 14.82
N LEU A 10 2.31 -6.23 13.69
CA LEU A 10 2.60 -5.27 12.64
C LEU A 10 1.36 -5.08 11.76
N ASN A 11 1.08 -3.83 11.38
CA ASN A 11 0.07 -3.56 10.38
C ASN A 11 0.49 -4.18 9.03
N ARG A 12 -0.39 -5.00 8.45
CA ARG A 12 -0.11 -5.70 7.20
C ARG A 12 0.17 -4.73 6.04
N GLU A 13 -0.62 -3.67 5.93
CA GLU A 13 -0.54 -2.75 4.81
C GLU A 13 0.72 -1.88 4.89
N LEU A 14 1.12 -1.46 6.10
CA LEU A 14 2.40 -0.77 6.32
C LEU A 14 3.60 -1.70 6.09
N THR A 15 3.52 -2.94 6.55
CA THR A 15 4.56 -3.96 6.27
C THR A 15 4.73 -4.17 4.77
N TRP A 16 3.63 -4.12 4.01
CA TRP A 16 3.64 -4.26 2.57
C TRP A 16 4.31 -3.05 1.88
N ILE A 17 4.07 -1.82 2.38
CA ILE A 17 4.78 -0.61 1.91
C ILE A 17 6.28 -0.72 2.15
N GLU A 18 6.70 -1.12 3.35
CA GLU A 18 8.13 -1.27 3.67
C GLU A 18 8.81 -2.34 2.82
N PHE A 19 8.11 -3.44 2.52
CA PHE A 19 8.62 -4.44 1.57
C PHE A 19 8.85 -3.84 0.19
N ASN A 20 7.90 -3.07 -0.35
CA ASN A 20 8.04 -2.47 -1.68
C ASN A 20 9.11 -1.39 -1.72
N LYS A 21 9.32 -0.68 -0.62
CA LYS A 21 10.44 0.24 -0.49
C LYS A 21 11.78 -0.48 -0.66
N ARG A 22 11.96 -1.66 -0.06
CA ARG A 22 13.16 -2.47 -0.27
C ARG A 22 13.33 -2.93 -1.71
N VAL A 23 12.25 -3.37 -2.37
CA VAL A 23 12.30 -3.72 -3.81
C VAL A 23 12.73 -2.53 -4.68
N LEU A 24 12.29 -1.31 -4.33
CA LEU A 24 12.72 -0.10 -5.01
C LEU A 24 14.19 0.25 -4.72
N GLU A 25 14.67 0.00 -3.51
CA GLU A 25 16.08 0.16 -3.14
C GLU A 25 16.97 -0.75 -4.00
N GLU A 26 16.59 -2.02 -4.22
CA GLU A 26 17.30 -2.94 -5.13
C GLU A 26 17.31 -2.42 -6.58
N ALA A 27 16.23 -1.81 -7.06
CA ALA A 27 16.19 -1.20 -8.38
C ALA A 27 17.12 0.04 -8.50
N ALA A 28 17.33 0.73 -7.38
CA ALA A 28 18.13 1.95 -7.30
C ALA A 28 19.63 1.68 -7.10
N ASP A 29 20.01 0.50 -6.60
CA ASP A 29 21.41 0.14 -6.39
C ASP A 29 22.18 0.11 -7.71
N ARG A 30 23.26 0.89 -7.79
CA ARG A 30 24.13 0.97 -8.98
C ARG A 30 25.20 -0.12 -9.00
N SER A 31 25.36 -0.87 -7.90
CA SER A 31 26.25 -2.03 -7.84
C SER A 31 25.68 -3.21 -8.65
N GLU A 32 24.36 -3.25 -8.84
CA GLU A 32 23.65 -4.27 -9.60
C GLU A 32 23.69 -4.04 -11.12
N PRO A 33 23.74 -5.12 -11.94
CA PRO A 33 23.63 -5.01 -13.38
C PRO A 33 22.35 -4.29 -13.83
N LEU A 34 22.44 -3.53 -14.92
CA LEU A 34 21.32 -2.71 -15.43
C LEU A 34 20.02 -3.51 -15.64
N LEU A 35 20.13 -4.75 -16.12
CA LEU A 35 18.97 -5.60 -16.37
C LEU A 35 18.31 -6.09 -15.08
N GLU A 36 19.08 -6.39 -14.03
CA GLU A 36 18.50 -6.77 -12.72
C GLU A 36 17.77 -5.58 -12.09
N ARG A 37 18.34 -4.37 -12.20
CA ARG A 37 17.68 -3.14 -11.74
C ARG A 37 16.35 -2.88 -12.47
N LEU A 38 16.32 -3.10 -13.80
CA LEU A 38 15.10 -2.97 -14.60
C LEU A 38 14.04 -4.01 -14.22
N LYS A 39 14.47 -5.24 -13.91
CA LYS A 39 13.59 -6.30 -13.40
C LYS A 39 13.01 -5.94 -12.03
N PHE A 40 13.81 -5.46 -11.08
CA PHE A 40 13.31 -4.96 -9.80
C PHE A 40 12.33 -3.79 -9.97
N LEU A 41 12.61 -2.86 -10.88
CA LEU A 41 11.68 -1.76 -11.18
C LEU A 41 10.34 -2.26 -11.74
N SER A 42 10.37 -3.29 -12.61
CA SER A 42 9.17 -3.90 -13.17
C SER A 42 8.35 -4.64 -12.11
N ILE A 43 9.02 -5.35 -11.19
CA ILE A 43 8.40 -6.00 -10.04
C ILE A 43 7.76 -4.95 -9.13
N PHE A 44 8.49 -3.88 -8.79
CA PHE A 44 7.98 -2.78 -7.98
C PHE A 44 6.72 -2.17 -8.57
N SER A 45 6.71 -1.87 -9.88
CA SER A 45 5.53 -1.31 -10.55
C SER A 45 4.31 -2.24 -10.46
N THR A 46 4.52 -3.53 -10.71
CA THR A 46 3.44 -4.54 -10.67
C THR A 46 2.85 -4.66 -9.27
N ASN A 47 3.72 -4.73 -8.27
CA ASN A 47 3.30 -4.78 -6.88
C ASN A 47 2.49 -3.52 -6.52
N LEU A 48 3.00 -2.34 -6.87
CA LEU A 48 2.38 -1.06 -6.55
C LEU A 48 0.95 -0.97 -7.10
N ASP A 49 0.75 -1.40 -8.34
CA ASP A 49 -0.57 -1.46 -8.96
C ASP A 49 -1.52 -2.39 -8.19
N GLU A 50 -1.08 -3.60 -7.81
CA GLU A 50 -1.88 -4.53 -7.01
C GLU A 50 -2.30 -3.91 -5.69
N PHE A 51 -1.38 -3.25 -4.98
CA PHE A 51 -1.67 -2.62 -3.70
C PHE A 51 -2.72 -1.52 -3.81
N PHE A 52 -2.62 -0.65 -4.79
CA PHE A 52 -3.61 0.41 -4.96
C PHE A 52 -4.96 -0.12 -5.45
N MET A 53 -4.96 -1.06 -6.41
CA MET A 53 -6.19 -1.62 -6.97
C MET A 53 -6.96 -2.49 -5.99
N ILE A 54 -6.27 -3.28 -5.17
CA ILE A 54 -6.91 -4.25 -4.28
C ILE A 54 -6.98 -3.71 -2.85
N ARG A 55 -5.84 -3.33 -2.26
CA ARG A 55 -5.74 -2.99 -0.83
C ARG A 55 -6.35 -1.65 -0.51
N VAL A 56 -5.86 -0.59 -1.17
CA VAL A 56 -6.35 0.78 -0.93
C VAL A 56 -7.83 0.91 -1.33
N ALA A 57 -8.26 0.25 -2.40
CA ALA A 57 -9.67 0.20 -2.79
C ALA A 57 -10.54 -0.50 -1.74
N GLY A 58 -10.06 -1.60 -1.15
CA GLY A 58 -10.70 -2.30 -0.04
C GLY A 58 -10.88 -1.41 1.19
N LEU A 59 -9.80 -0.75 1.63
CA LEU A 59 -9.84 0.19 2.75
C LEU A 59 -10.79 1.36 2.46
N LYS A 60 -10.76 1.93 1.25
CA LYS A 60 -11.71 2.99 0.85
C LYS A 60 -13.16 2.52 0.93
N ARG A 61 -13.46 1.27 0.52
CA ARG A 61 -14.81 0.70 0.62
C ARG A 61 -15.24 0.55 2.08
N GLN A 62 -14.38 0.02 2.95
CA GLN A 62 -14.65 -0.10 4.39
C GLN A 62 -14.90 1.26 5.03
N VAL A 63 -14.09 2.27 4.70
CA VAL A 63 -14.29 3.64 5.20
C VAL A 63 -15.60 4.25 4.73
N ARG A 64 -15.99 4.07 3.45
CA ARG A 64 -17.29 4.54 2.93
C ARG A 64 -18.47 3.87 3.63
N ASN A 65 -18.31 2.62 4.03
CA ASN A 65 -19.34 1.86 4.74
C ASN A 65 -19.27 2.05 6.27
N ASN A 66 -18.46 2.99 6.76
CA ASN A 66 -18.27 3.28 8.19
C ASN A 66 -17.88 2.04 9.04
N VAL A 67 -17.11 1.13 8.46
CA VAL A 67 -16.54 0.00 9.20
C VAL A 67 -15.49 0.52 10.17
N ASN A 68 -15.72 0.32 11.47
CA ASN A 68 -14.83 0.74 12.56
C ASN A 68 -14.18 -0.44 13.29
N GLU A 69 -14.25 -1.65 12.72
CA GLU A 69 -13.56 -2.81 13.26
C GLU A 69 -12.05 -2.57 13.28
N LEU A 70 -11.44 -2.90 14.42
CA LEU A 70 -9.99 -2.80 14.60
C LEU A 70 -9.34 -4.08 14.07
N THR A 71 -8.23 -3.92 13.36
CA THR A 71 -7.34 -5.04 13.04
C THR A 71 -6.49 -5.43 14.25
N THR A 72 -5.70 -6.49 14.12
CA THR A 72 -4.88 -7.05 15.23
C THR A 72 -3.83 -6.08 15.78
N ASP A 73 -3.40 -5.13 14.96
CA ASP A 73 -2.51 -4.00 15.29
C ASP A 73 -3.26 -2.81 15.90
N GLY A 74 -4.57 -2.92 16.13
CA GLY A 74 -5.36 -1.90 16.82
C GLY A 74 -5.82 -0.72 15.96
N MET A 75 -5.59 -0.74 14.64
CA MET A 75 -6.03 0.32 13.73
C MET A 75 -7.35 -0.01 13.03
N ASN A 76 -8.24 0.97 12.89
CA ASN A 76 -9.39 0.85 11.98
C ASN A 76 -9.00 1.19 10.53
N ALA A 77 -9.90 0.88 9.58
CA ALA A 77 -9.66 1.11 8.16
C ALA A 77 -9.31 2.56 7.79
N ARG A 78 -9.84 3.54 8.55
CA ARG A 78 -9.56 4.97 8.33
C ARG A 78 -8.15 5.33 8.77
N GLU A 79 -7.74 4.86 9.94
CA GLU A 79 -6.38 5.05 10.48
C GLU A 79 -5.35 4.41 9.57
N GLN A 80 -5.55 3.15 9.17
CA GLN A 80 -4.64 2.45 8.26
C GLN A 80 -4.47 3.22 6.94
N ARG A 81 -5.59 3.65 6.33
CA ARG A 81 -5.56 4.45 5.11
C ARG A 81 -4.81 5.77 5.28
N ASN A 82 -4.98 6.44 6.42
CA ASN A 82 -4.29 7.70 6.69
C ASN A 82 -2.78 7.46 6.86
N GLU A 83 -2.37 6.40 7.57
CA GLU A 83 -0.96 6.02 7.70
C GLU A 83 -0.35 5.60 6.36
N ILE A 84 -1.09 4.89 5.51
CA ILE A 84 -0.66 4.58 4.13
C ILE A 84 -0.36 5.86 3.36
N TYR A 85 -1.23 6.88 3.42
CA TYR A 85 -1.02 8.15 2.72
C TYR A 85 0.12 8.99 3.30
N LYS A 86 0.40 8.85 4.60
CA LYS A 86 1.54 9.50 5.23
C LYS A 86 2.87 8.87 4.81
N ASN A 87 2.93 7.54 4.75
CA ASN A 87 4.14 6.79 4.39
C ASN A 87 4.37 6.76 2.87
N SER A 88 3.30 6.79 2.08
CA SER A 88 3.35 6.93 0.62
C SER A 88 3.56 8.39 0.27
N SER A 89 4.79 8.89 0.40
CA SER A 89 5.16 10.25 -0.01
C SER A 89 4.82 10.47 -1.49
N SER A 90 3.60 10.92 -1.80
CA SER A 90 3.31 11.93 -2.83
C SER A 90 1.81 12.08 -3.15
N ARG A 91 1.44 13.36 -3.33
CA ARG A 91 0.31 13.81 -4.16
C ARG A 91 0.33 13.23 -5.59
N LEU A 92 1.50 12.77 -6.09
CA LEU A 92 1.70 12.20 -7.43
C LEU A 92 1.16 10.77 -7.57
N LEU A 93 1.26 9.92 -6.55
CA LEU A 93 0.69 8.57 -6.60
C LEU A 93 -0.85 8.61 -6.53
N MET A 94 -1.43 9.63 -5.89
CA MET A 94 -2.88 9.82 -5.85
C MET A 94 -3.46 10.32 -7.18
N SER A 95 -2.74 11.14 -7.96
CA SER A 95 -3.23 11.63 -9.26
C SER A 95 -3.27 10.54 -10.34
N ASN A 96 -2.29 9.64 -10.36
CA ASN A 96 -2.26 8.55 -11.34
C ASN A 96 -3.25 7.42 -11.01
N THR A 97 -3.51 7.15 -9.72
CA THR A 97 -4.48 6.13 -9.31
C THR A 97 -5.92 6.56 -9.50
N GLU A 98 -6.25 7.86 -9.40
CA GLU A 98 -7.55 8.37 -9.83
C GLU A 98 -7.78 8.18 -11.34
N PHE A 99 -6.73 8.31 -12.15
CA PHE A 99 -6.81 8.12 -13.60
C PHE A 99 -7.06 6.65 -13.99
N SER A 100 -6.32 5.71 -13.39
CA SER A 100 -6.54 4.27 -13.63
C SER A 100 -7.87 3.76 -13.07
N MET A 101 -8.31 4.23 -11.89
CA MET A 101 -9.61 3.82 -11.34
C MET A 101 -10.80 4.41 -12.11
N LYS A 102 -10.75 5.67 -12.56
CA LYS A 102 -11.85 6.27 -13.34
C LYS A 102 -12.12 5.54 -14.66
N ARG A 103 -11.13 4.83 -15.20
CA ARG A 103 -11.28 4.04 -16.44
C ARG A 103 -11.99 2.69 -16.22
N SER A 104 -11.77 2.04 -15.07
CA SER A 104 -12.40 0.74 -14.74
C SER A 104 -13.83 0.83 -14.19
N PHE A 105 -14.33 2.01 -13.83
CA PHE A 105 -15.72 2.22 -13.37
C PHE A 105 -16.66 2.79 -14.47
N ARG A 106 -16.27 2.71 -15.75
CA ARG A 106 -17.05 3.20 -16.91
C ARG A 106 -17.55 2.09 -17.85
N SER A 107 -17.61 0.84 -17.40
CA SER A 107 -18.32 -0.26 -18.09
C SER A 107 -19.57 -0.66 -17.30
#